data_AF-A0A4P5XHI8-F1
#
_entry.id   AF-A0A4P5XHI8-F1
#
_cell.length_a   1.000
_cell.length_b   1.000
_cell.length_c   1.000
_cell.angle_alpha   90.00
_cell.angle_beta   90.00
_cell.angle_gamma   90.00
#
_symmetry.space_group_name_H-M   'P 1'
#
loop_
_entity.id
_entity.type
_entity.pdbx_description
1 polymer ?
#
loop_
_entity_poly.entity_id
_entity_poly.type
_entity_poly.pdbx_seq_one_letter_code
_entity_poly.pdbx_strand_id
1 'polypeptide(L)'
;MNTPPLDRTTLIDLGFIDARAKVLDIAAFLDRLDRAPSANAPTDFRVEAIRAALQIALDASPTRVERILKSWSDPTTEPVSHADGKAARGAHPQHKA
;
A
#
# COMPACT_ATOMS: atom_id res chain seq x y z
N MET A 1 -25.09 13.53 8.20
CA MET A 1 -24.09 12.45 8.34
C MET A 1 -24.44 11.38 7.32
N ASN A 2 -23.52 11.01 6.43
CA ASN A 2 -23.80 10.02 5.39
C ASN A 2 -23.62 8.62 6.00
N THR A 3 -24.71 8.00 6.45
CA THR A 3 -24.67 6.66 7.02
C THR A 3 -24.34 5.65 5.91
N PRO A 4 -23.39 4.72 6.11
CA PRO A 4 -23.16 3.64 5.17
C PRO A 4 -24.46 2.86 4.92
N PRO A 5 -24.74 2.45 3.67
CA PRO A 5 -26.00 1.77 3.34
C PRO A 5 -26.10 0.35 3.92
N LEU A 6 -25.00 -0.23 4.39
CA LEU A 6 -24.92 -1.56 4.98
C LEU A 6 -24.57 -1.48 6.47
N ASP A 7 -25.16 -2.36 7.27
CA ASP A 7 -24.80 -2.52 8.67
C ASP A 7 -23.43 -3.19 8.85
N ARG A 8 -22.93 -3.18 10.09
CA ARG A 8 -21.61 -3.72 10.43
C ARG A 8 -21.51 -5.22 10.12
N THR A 9 -22.53 -5.99 10.45
CA THR A 9 -22.51 -7.45 10.29
C THR A 9 -22.44 -7.83 8.82
N THR A 10 -23.29 -7.21 8.00
CA THR A 10 -23.34 -7.42 6.55
C THR A 10 -22.01 -7.03 5.89
N LEU A 11 -21.38 -5.95 6.33
CA LEU A 11 -20.04 -5.56 5.83
C LEU A 11 -18.97 -6.60 6.16
N ILE A 12 -19.01 -7.17 7.37
CA ILE A 12 -18.08 -8.23 7.76
C ILE A 12 -18.31 -9.48 6.90
N ASP A 13 -19.56 -9.93 6.77
CA ASP A 13 -19.89 -11.15 6.02
C ASP A 13 -19.46 -11.05 4.54
N LEU A 14 -19.65 -9.88 3.92
CA LEU A 14 -19.26 -9.65 2.53
C LEU A 14 -17.74 -9.51 2.35
N GLY A 15 -17.03 -8.89 3.30
CA GLY A 15 -15.63 -8.48 3.12
C GLY A 15 -14.59 -9.37 3.80
N PHE A 16 -14.96 -10.14 4.82
CA PHE A 16 -14.01 -10.77 5.73
C PHE A 16 -13.08 -11.77 5.04
N ILE A 17 -13.62 -12.66 4.19
CA ILE A 17 -12.83 -13.72 3.55
C ILE A 17 -11.80 -13.14 2.58
N ASP A 18 -12.18 -12.13 1.79
CA ASP A 18 -11.26 -11.45 0.87
C ASP A 18 -10.18 -10.64 1.62
N ALA A 19 -10.57 -9.90 2.67
CA ALA A 19 -9.63 -9.18 3.51
C ALA A 19 -8.62 -10.14 4.18
N ARG A 20 -9.10 -11.28 4.69
CA ARG A 20 -8.26 -12.33 5.29
C ARG A 20 -7.25 -12.87 4.28
N ALA A 21 -7.68 -13.18 3.05
CA ALA A 21 -6.79 -13.68 2.01
C ALA A 21 -5.67 -12.67 1.69
N LYS A 22 -6.02 -11.39 1.50
CA LYS A 22 -5.06 -10.32 1.21
C LYS A 22 -4.02 -10.14 2.33
N VAL A 23 -4.43 -10.24 3.59
CA VAL A 23 -3.49 -10.17 4.72
C VAL A 23 -2.49 -11.33 4.69
N LEU A 24 -2.95 -12.56 4.43
CA LEU A 24 -2.07 -13.72 4.30
C LEU A 24 -1.11 -13.59 3.12
N ASP A 25 -1.58 -13.11 1.98
CA ASP A 25 -0.74 -12.90 0.79
C ASP A 25 0.37 -11.87 1.04
N ILE A 26 0.04 -10.77 1.71
CA ILE A 26 1.02 -9.74 2.10
C ILE A 26 2.06 -10.34 3.06
N ALA A 27 1.62 -11.07 4.10
CA ALA A 27 2.53 -11.70 5.05
C ALA A 27 3.47 -12.71 4.35
N ALA A 28 2.92 -13.59 3.51
CA ALA A 28 3.70 -14.57 2.77
C ALA A 28 4.67 -13.95 1.76
N PHE A 29 4.36 -12.77 1.22
CA PHE A 29 5.29 -11.99 0.41
C PHE A 29 6.46 -11.47 1.24
N LEU A 30 6.20 -10.87 2.41
CA LEU A 30 7.23 -10.38 3.31
C LEU A 30 8.14 -11.52 3.81
N ASP A 31 7.57 -12.66 4.21
CA ASP A 31 8.34 -13.85 4.63
C ASP A 31 9.27 -14.39 3.53
N ARG A 32 8.88 -14.26 2.27
CA ARG A 32 9.72 -14.67 1.13
C ARG A 32 10.85 -13.67 0.89
N LEU A 33 10.60 -12.37 1.08
CA LEU A 33 11.63 -11.34 1.01
C LEU A 33 12.69 -11.55 2.10
N ASP A 34 12.26 -11.78 3.34
CA ASP A 34 13.17 -11.94 4.49
C ASP A 34 14.03 -13.21 4.38
N ARG A 35 13.56 -14.24 3.66
CA ARG A 35 14.32 -15.47 3.38
C ARG A 35 15.16 -15.42 2.11
N ALA A 36 14.97 -14.41 1.27
CA ALA A 36 15.69 -14.31 0.00
C ALA A 36 17.19 -14.04 0.26
N PRO A 37 18.11 -14.71 -0.44
CA PRO A 37 19.53 -14.47 -0.30
C PRO A 37 19.87 -13.04 -0.73
N SER A 38 20.40 -12.23 0.20
CA SER A 38 20.56 -10.79 0.00
C SER A 38 21.59 -10.18 0.97
N ALA A 39 22.82 -10.71 0.99
CA ALA A 39 23.85 -10.20 1.90
C ALA A 39 24.12 -8.68 1.77
N ASN A 40 23.79 -8.08 0.62
CA ASN A 40 24.05 -6.66 0.32
C ASN A 40 22.93 -5.95 -0.48
N ALA A 41 21.69 -6.46 -0.58
CA ALA A 41 20.69 -5.74 -1.37
C ALA A 41 20.20 -4.49 -0.61
N PRO A 42 20.12 -3.33 -1.29
CA PRO A 42 19.59 -2.11 -0.69
C PRO A 42 18.09 -2.23 -0.43
N THR A 43 17.60 -1.46 0.55
CA THR A 43 16.17 -1.34 0.86
C THR A 43 15.38 -0.87 -0.37
N ASP A 44 14.34 -1.61 -0.76
CA ASP A 44 13.47 -1.24 -1.89
C ASP A 44 12.31 -0.35 -1.39
N PHE A 45 12.19 0.86 -1.95
CA PHE A 45 11.17 1.84 -1.53
C PHE A 45 9.74 1.31 -1.66
N ARG A 46 9.47 0.34 -2.55
CA ARG A 46 8.14 -0.27 -2.70
C ARG A 46 7.78 -1.13 -1.50
N VAL A 47 8.76 -1.81 -0.91
CA VAL A 47 8.57 -2.62 0.30
C VAL A 47 8.27 -1.70 1.49
N GLU A 48 9.02 -0.61 1.62
CA GLU A 48 8.75 0.41 2.64
C GLU A 48 7.38 1.06 2.48
N ALA A 49 6.95 1.33 1.24
CA ALA A 49 5.61 1.84 0.96
C ALA A 49 4.49 0.87 1.38
N ILE A 50 4.68 -0.44 1.22
CA ILE A 50 3.74 -1.46 1.72
C ILE A 50 3.72 -1.44 3.26
N ARG A 51 4.89 -1.43 3.92
CA ARG A 51 4.97 -1.40 5.39
C ARG A 51 4.28 -0.17 5.97
N ALA A 52 4.50 1.01 5.38
CA ALA A 52 3.83 2.25 5.77
C ALA A 52 2.31 2.19 5.55
N ALA A 53 1.86 1.63 4.42
CA ALA A 53 0.43 1.48 4.14
C ALA A 53 -0.28 0.57 5.15
N LEU A 54 0.38 -0.49 5.63
CA LEU A 54 -0.17 -1.35 6.69
C LEU A 54 -0.39 -0.58 8.00
N GLN A 55 0.49 0.36 8.36
CA GLN A 55 0.29 1.20 9.54
C GLN A 55 -0.94 2.10 9.39
N ILE A 56 -1.12 2.72 8.21
CA ILE A 56 -2.31 3.53 7.92
C ILE A 56 -3.58 2.67 7.93
N ALA A 57 -3.51 1.44 7.42
CA ALA A 57 -4.66 0.52 7.39
C ALA A 57 -5.16 0.13 8.79
N LEU A 58 -4.25 0.08 9.78
CA LEU A 58 -4.57 -0.30 11.16
C LEU A 58 -5.00 0.88 12.04
N ASP A 59 -4.73 2.12 11.64
CA ASP A 59 -5.12 3.27 12.45
C ASP A 59 -6.65 3.43 12.54
N ALA A 60 -7.18 4.09 13.57
CA ALA A 60 -8.63 4.27 13.75
C ALA A 60 -9.23 5.41 12.90
N SER A 61 -8.44 6.06 12.05
CA SER A 61 -8.84 7.29 11.38
C SER A 61 -9.74 7.02 10.18
N PRO A 62 -10.64 7.96 9.83
CA PRO A 62 -11.37 7.89 8.57
C PRO A 62 -10.41 7.97 7.36
N THR A 63 -10.94 7.67 6.17
CA THR A 63 -10.26 7.82 4.87
C THR A 63 -8.94 7.05 4.66
N ARG A 64 -8.78 5.89 5.33
CA ARG A 64 -7.58 5.02 5.22
C ARG A 64 -7.14 4.76 3.77
N VAL A 65 -8.07 4.40 2.89
CA VAL A 65 -7.77 4.09 1.48
C VAL A 65 -7.23 5.32 0.74
N GLU A 66 -7.85 6.49 0.95
CA GLU A 66 -7.40 7.74 0.34
C GLU A 66 -5.98 8.10 0.81
N ARG A 67 -5.70 7.94 2.10
CA ARG A 67 -4.39 8.23 2.69
C ARG A 67 -3.32 7.29 2.15
N ILE A 68 -3.62 6.00 2.03
CA ILE A 68 -2.73 5.02 1.41
C ILE A 68 -2.47 5.39 -0.06
N LEU A 69 -3.53 5.65 -0.84
CA LEU A 69 -3.42 6.02 -2.25
C LEU A 69 -2.55 7.26 -2.45
N LYS A 70 -2.76 8.31 -1.66
CA LYS A 70 -1.95 9.53 -1.69
C LYS A 70 -0.49 9.25 -1.33
N SER A 71 -0.23 8.36 -0.36
CA SER A 71 1.14 7.99 0.02
C SER A 71 1.90 7.24 -1.08
N TRP A 72 1.19 6.60 -2.00
CA TRP A 72 1.77 5.91 -3.16
C TRP A 72 1.85 6.77 -4.43
N SER A 73 1.18 7.93 -4.43
CA SER A 73 1.07 8.79 -5.61
C SER A 73 2.24 9.78 -5.70
N ASP A 74 2.58 10.17 -6.92
CA ASP A 74 3.47 11.30 -7.16
C ASP A 74 2.75 12.60 -6.77
N PRO A 75 3.28 13.39 -5.82
CA PRO A 75 2.65 14.64 -5.40
C PRO A 75 2.97 15.81 -6.34
N THR A 76 3.85 15.63 -7.33
CA THR A 76 4.28 16.71 -8.22
C THR A 76 3.17 17.10 -9.20
N THR A 77 3.02 18.40 -9.42
CA THR A 77 2.05 18.97 -10.35
C THR A 77 2.69 19.39 -11.67
N GLU A 78 4.02 19.52 -11.68
CA GLU A 78 4.79 19.86 -12.87
C GLU A 78 5.05 18.60 -13.70
N PRO A 79 4.69 18.57 -14.99
CA PRO A 79 4.98 17.44 -15.85
C PRO A 79 6.48 17.17 -15.96
N VAL A 80 6.86 15.89 -15.98
CA VAL A 80 8.23 15.52 -16.35
C VAL A 80 8.51 15.91 -17.80
N SER A 81 9.72 16.41 -18.07
CA SER A 81 10.11 16.92 -19.40
C SER A 81 9.96 15.90 -20.53
N HIS A 82 10.21 14.61 -20.22
CA HIS A 82 10.13 13.49 -21.15
C HIS A 82 9.76 12.23 -20.35
N ALA A 83 9.05 11.29 -20.98
CA ALA A 83 8.70 10.02 -20.35
C ALA A 83 9.94 9.12 -20.23
N ASP A 84 10.21 8.57 -19.04
CA ASP A 84 11.33 7.67 -18.77
C ASP A 84 11.02 6.18 -19.07
N GLY A 85 9.85 5.90 -19.65
CA GLY A 85 9.42 4.57 -20.09
C GLY A 85 9.04 3.58 -18.98
N LYS A 86 9.12 3.95 -17.69
CA LYS A 86 8.84 3.04 -16.54
C LYS A 86 7.96 3.69 -15.45
N ALA A 87 6.88 4.34 -15.87
CA ALA A 87 6.03 5.13 -14.98
C ALA A 87 5.24 4.32 -13.92
N ALA A 88 4.96 3.03 -14.14
CA ALA A 88 4.12 2.25 -13.22
C ALA A 88 4.95 1.48 -12.18
N ARG A 89 5.46 2.19 -11.16
CA ARG A 89 6.23 1.58 -10.05
C ARG A 89 5.37 1.10 -8.87
N GLY A 90 4.08 1.45 -8.85
CA GLY A 90 3.12 1.07 -7.81
C GLY A 90 3.27 1.80 -6.48
N ALA A 91 4.33 2.60 -6.30
CA ALA A 91 4.56 3.50 -5.18
C ALA A 91 5.44 4.67 -5.64
N HIS A 92 5.47 5.75 -4.85
CA HIS A 92 6.32 6.91 -5.08
C HIS A 92 7.54 6.88 -4.13
N PRO A 93 8.79 6.95 -4.63
CA PRO A 93 9.97 7.02 -3.78
C PRO A 93 9.99 8.34 -3.01
N GLN A 94 9.95 8.26 -1.67
CA GLN A 94 9.91 9.44 -0.80
C GLN A 94 11.27 10.18 -0.74
N HIS A 95 12.36 9.51 -1.11
CA HIS A 95 13.69 10.11 -1.23
C HIS A 95 14.18 10.01 -2.68
N LYS A 96 14.54 11.15 -3.28
CA LYS A 96 15.47 11.15 -4.41
C LYS A 96 16.81 10.63 -3.88
N ALA A 97 17.26 9.49 -4.42
CA ALA A 97 18.67 9.10 -4.32
C ALA A 97 19.53 10.11 -5.08
#